data_AF-A0A2I1G428-F1
#
_entry.id   AF-A0A2I1G428-F1
#
_cell.length_a   1.000
_cell.length_b   1.000
_cell.length_c   1.000
_cell.angle_alpha   90.00
_cell.angle_beta   90.00
_cell.angle_gamma   90.00
#
_symmetry.space_group_name_H-M   'P 1'
#
loop_
_entity.id
_entity.type
_entity.pdbx_description
1 polymer ?
#
loop_
_entity_poly.entity_id
_entity_poly.type
_entity_poly.pdbx_seq_one_letter_code
_entity_poly.pdbx_strand_id
1 'polypeptide(L)' 'MKIIIRACQTFGRNMYSIEVENFDQISSVKQKISDKTNIDCKNKCLMFNNRQLIQEMKSLSDYEIKHESTLHLRCGQCGC' A
#
# COMPACT_ATOMS: atom_id res chain seq x y z
N MET A 1 -14.05 3.34 10.61
CA MET A 1 -13.72 2.02 11.20
C MET A 1 -12.27 1.74 10.85
N LYS A 2 -11.41 1.51 11.85
CA LYS A 2 -9.99 1.25 11.60
C LYS A 2 -9.79 -0.18 11.13
N ILE A 3 -9.01 -0.35 10.08
CA ILE A 3 -8.58 -1.64 9.55
C ILE A 3 -7.06 -1.68 9.51
N ILE A 4 -6.49 -2.86 9.76
CA ILE A 4 -5.06 -3.10 9.64
C ILE A 4 -4.81 -3.72 8.28
N ILE A 5 -3.90 -3.16 7.51
CA ILE A 5 -3.42 -3.73 6.25
C ILE A 5 -1.96 -4.14 6.39
N ARG A 6 -1.56 -5.18 5.67
CA ARG A 6 -0.18 -5.64 5.60
C ARG A 6 0.45 -5.14 4.31
N ALA A 7 1.60 -4.49 4.38
CA ALA A 7 2.40 -4.17 3.21
C ALA A 7 3.57 -5.14 3.11
N CYS A 8 3.69 -5.85 1.99
CA CYS A 8 4.73 -6.82 1.71
C CYS A 8 5.72 -6.24 0.69
N GLN A 9 7.01 -6.26 1.04
CA GLN A 9 8.08 -5.83 0.15
C GLN A 9 8.64 -7.01 -0.67
N THR A 10 8.60 -6.91 -2.00
CA THR A 10 9.10 -7.97 -2.91
C THR A 10 10.59 -8.30 -2.73
N PHE A 11 11.44 -7.32 -2.41
CA PHE A 11 12.89 -7.54 -2.34
C PHE A 11 13.39 -8.01 -0.96
N GLY A 12 12.59 -7.88 0.09
CA GLY A 12 13.03 -8.15 1.47
C GLY A 12 12.21 -9.18 2.24
N ARG A 13 11.06 -9.64 1.70
CA ARG A 13 10.03 -10.38 2.46
C ARG A 13 9.69 -9.71 3.81
N ASN A 14 9.78 -8.39 3.86
CA ASN A 14 9.41 -7.63 5.04
C ASN A 14 7.91 -7.34 5.00
N MET A 15 7.23 -7.59 6.11
CA MET A 15 5.82 -7.30 6.31
C MET A 15 5.67 -6.14 7.29
N TYR A 16 4.92 -5.12 6.87
CA TYR A 16 4.63 -3.94 7.69
C TYR A 16 3.13 -3.86 7.96
N SER A 17 2.75 -3.72 9.22
CA SER A 17 1.36 -3.54 9.63
C SER A 17 1.04 -2.06 9.73
N ILE A 18 -0.01 -1.62 9.05
CA ILE A 18 -0.38 -0.21 8.95
C ILE A 18 -1.86 -0.07 9.30
N GLU A 19 -2.15 0.84 10.23
CA GLU A 19 -3.50 1.20 10.61
C GLU A 19 -4.04 2.32 9.72
N VAL A 20 -5.13 2.03 9.03
CA VAL A 20 -5.81 2.91 8.07
C VAL A 20 -7.31 2.81 8.27
N GLU A 21 -8.08 3.77 7.78
CA GLU A 21 -9.54 3.71 7.84
C GLU A 21 -10.15 3.24 6.51
N ASN A 22 -11.31 2.59 6.55
CA ASN A 22 -11.97 2.09 5.34
C ASN A 22 -12.28 3.20 4.30
N PHE A 23 -12.46 4.43 4.78
CA PHE A 23 -12.69 5.62 3.96
C PHE A 23 -11.40 6.39 3.65
N ASP A 24 -10.24 5.95 4.16
CA ASP A 24 -8.97 6.57 3.78
C ASP A 24 -8.76 6.41 2.28
N GLN A 25 -8.24 7.47 1.67
CA GLN A 25 -7.87 7.50 0.28
C GLN A 25 -6.57 6.76 0.06
N ILE A 26 -6.40 6.21 -1.16
CA ILE A 26 -5.15 5.57 -1.56
C ILE A 26 -3.95 6.47 -1.31
N SER A 27 -4.03 7.78 -1.61
CA SER A 27 -2.97 8.77 -1.38
C SER A 27 -2.45 8.78 0.07
N SER A 28 -3.36 8.86 1.05
CA SER A 28 -3.03 8.82 2.48
C SER A 28 -2.43 7.49 2.89
N VAL A 29 -2.96 6.39 2.34
CA VAL A 29 -2.41 5.04 2.58
C VAL A 29 -0.98 4.97 2.06
N LYS A 30 -0.70 5.40 0.82
CA LYS A 30 0.66 5.43 0.23
C LYS A 30 1.62 6.19 1.13
N GLN A 31 1.22 7.35 1.62
CA GLN A 31 2.03 8.19 2.49
C GLN A 31 2.39 7.47 3.79
N LYS A 32 1.40 6.83 4.46
CA LYS A 32 1.62 6.04 5.67
C LYS A 32 2.55 4.85 5.44
N ILE A 33 2.43 4.18 4.28
CA ILE A 33 3.34 3.07 3.93
C ILE A 33 4.77 3.59 3.73
N SER A 34 4.92 4.69 2.99
CA SER A 34 6.23 5.28 2.73
C SER A 34 6.93 5.71 4.02
N ASP A 35 6.18 6.31 4.95
CA ASP A 35 6.66 6.70 6.28
C ASP A 35 7.09 5.50 7.13
N LYS A 36 6.26 4.44 7.19
CA LYS A 36 6.58 3.22 7.96
C LYS A 36 7.72 2.41 7.39
N THR A 37 7.80 2.30 6.07
CA THR A 37 8.84 1.52 5.41
C THR A 37 10.14 2.28 5.22
N ASN A 38 10.11 3.62 5.36
CA ASN A 38 11.20 4.52 5.00
C ASN A 38 11.66 4.35 3.53
N ILE A 39 10.77 3.88 2.66
CA ILE A 39 11.04 3.69 1.23
C ILE A 39 10.21 4.71 0.47
N ASP A 40 10.85 5.45 -0.45
CA ASP A 40 10.14 6.36 -1.34
C ASP A 40 9.21 5.56 -2.27
N CYS A 41 7.95 5.44 -1.83
CA CYS A 41 6.86 4.83 -2.59
C CYS A 41 6.05 5.91 -3.32
N LYS A 42 6.39 7.18 -3.15
CA LYS A 42 5.70 8.35 -3.70
C LYS A 42 5.61 8.29 -5.23
N ASN A 43 6.61 7.68 -5.87
CA ASN A 43 6.67 7.47 -7.32
C ASN A 43 6.46 6.01 -7.75
N LYS A 44 6.06 5.10 -6.83
CA LYS A 44 6.03 3.65 -7.11
C LYS A 44 4.64 3.05 -7.06
N CYS A 45 4.48 1.95 -7.81
CA CYS A 45 3.21 1.27 -7.98
C CYS A 45 2.89 0.38 -6.78
N LEU A 46 1.91 0.80 -5.99
CA LEU A 46 1.22 -0.06 -5.03
C LEU A 46 0.30 -1.02 -5.79
N MET A 47 0.48 -2.33 -5.56
CA MET A 47 -0.30 -3.38 -6.22
C MET A 47 -1.10 -4.16 -5.19
N PHE A 48 -2.39 -4.37 -5.45
CA PHE A 48 -3.29 -5.17 -4.65
C PHE A 48 -4.08 -6.11 -5.55
N ASN A 49 -4.09 -7.42 -5.28
CA ASN A 49 -4.80 -8.42 -6.08
C ASN A 49 -4.58 -8.24 -7.60
N ASN A 50 -3.33 -8.05 -8.02
CA ASN A 50 -2.93 -7.79 -9.42
C ASN A 50 -3.51 -6.50 -10.04
N ARG A 51 -4.11 -5.62 -9.22
CA ARG A 51 -4.54 -4.28 -9.62
C ARG A 51 -3.56 -3.25 -9.11
N GLN A 52 -3.12 -2.37 -10.00
CA GLN A 52 -2.32 -1.22 -9.61
C GLN A 52 -3.23 -0.12 -9.05
N LEU A 53 -2.94 0.36 -7.84
CA LEU A 53 -3.67 1.44 -7.20
C LEU A 53 -3.23 2.80 -7.78
N ILE A 54 -3.66 3.06 -9.02
CA ILE A 54 -3.35 4.29 -9.77
C ILE A 54 -4.25 5.48 -9.40
N GLN A 55 -5.42 5.22 -8.80
CA GLN A 55 -6.38 6.26 -8.47
C GLN A 55 -6.19 6.69 -7.01
N GLU A 56 -5.46 7.80 -6.82
CA GLU A 56 -5.22 8.45 -5.52
C GLU A 56 -6.53 8.85 -4.82
N MET A 57 -7.57 9.18 -5.59
CA MET A 57 -8.85 9.71 -5.11
C MET A 57 -9.85 8.63 -4.67
N LYS A 58 -9.55 7.35 -4.91
CA LYS A 58 -10.43 6.24 -4.51
C LYS A 58 -10.18 5.83 -3.06
N SER A 59 -11.23 5.37 -2.38
CA SER A 59 -11.12 4.87 -1.00
C SER A 59 -10.67 3.41 -0.97
N LEU A 60 -10.18 2.95 0.18
CA LEU A 60 -9.92 1.52 0.41
C LEU A 60 -11.17 0.67 0.20
N SER A 61 -12.34 1.18 0.59
CA SER A 61 -13.62 0.51 0.42
C SER A 61 -13.99 0.31 -1.05
N ASP A 62 -13.67 1.25 -1.95
CA ASP A 62 -13.89 1.11 -3.40
C ASP A 62 -13.09 -0.03 -4.03
N TYR A 63 -11.95 -0.35 -3.43
CA TYR A 63 -11.08 -1.46 -3.85
C TYR A 63 -11.36 -2.76 -3.10
N GLU A 64 -12.41 -2.79 -2.27
CA GLU A 64 -12.77 -3.92 -1.42
C GLU A 64 -11.59 -4.37 -0.52
N ILE A 65 -10.73 -3.43 -0.13
CA ILE A 65 -9.60 -3.70 0.77
C ILE A 65 -10.15 -3.86 2.20
N LYS A 66 -9.99 -5.08 2.74
CA LYS A 66 -10.47 -5.48 4.06
C LYS A 66 -9.35 -5.53 5.10
N HIS A 67 -9.72 -5.69 6.36
CA HIS A 67 -8.79 -6.01 7.44
C HIS A 67 -7.92 -7.23 7.06
N GLU A 68 -6.62 -7.13 7.32
CA GLU A 68 -5.57 -8.09 6.94
C GLU A 68 -5.30 -8.28 5.44
N SER A 69 -5.82 -7.38 4.59
CA SER A 69 -5.42 -7.36 3.18
C SER A 69 -3.93 -7.12 3.03
N THR A 70 -3.30 -7.83 2.09
CA THR A 70 -1.86 -7.70 1.81
C THR A 70 -1.64 -6.88 0.54
N LEU A 71 -0.96 -5.74 0.67
CA LEU A 71 -0.52 -4.89 -0.42
C LEU A 71 0.91 -5.24 -0.82
N HIS A 72 1.16 -5.45 -2.10
CA HIS A 72 2.50 -5.70 -2.62
C HIS A 72 3.15 -4.40 -3.08
N LEU A 73 4.30 -4.09 -2.50
CA LEU A 73 5.10 -2.93 -2.86
C LEU A 73 6.08 -3.29 -3.98
N ARG A 74 5.78 -2.85 -5.21
CA ARG A 74 6.71 -2.98 -6.33
C ARG A 74 7.67 -1.79 -6.32
N CYS A 75 8.76 -1.96 -5.59
CA CYS A 75 9.89 -1.07 -5.73
C CYS A 75 10.52 -1.33 -7.10
N GLY A 76 10.21 -0.50 -8.12
CA GLY A 76 10.92 -0.54 -9.41
C GLY A 76 12.41 -0.54 -9.14
N GLN A 77 13.12 -1.56 -9.57
CA GLN A 77 14.55 -1.72 -9.36
C GLN A 77 15.28 -0.42 -9.77
N CYS A 78 16.16 0.07 -8.90
CA CYS A 78 17.39 0.70 -9.38
C CYS A 78 18.04 -0.30 -10.34
N GLY A 79 18.44 0.20 -11.51
CA GLY A 79 18.89 -0.60 -12.64
C GLY A 79 19.79 -1.78 -12.29
N CYS A 80 19.49 -2.92 -12.91
CA CYS A 80 20.53 -3.74 -13.51
C CYS A 80 20.48 -3.48 -15.01
#